data_AF-A0A9X4AGE9-F1
#
_entry.id   AF-A0A9X4AGE9-F1
#
_cell.length_a   1.000
_cell.length_b   1.000
_cell.length_c   1.000
_cell.angle_alpha   90.00
_cell.angle_beta   90.00
_cell.angle_gamma   90.00
#
_symmetry.space_group_name_H-M   'P 1'
#
loop_
_entity.id
_entity.type
_entity.pdbx_description
1 polymer ?
#
loop_
_entity_poly.entity_id
_entity_poly.type
_entity_poly.pdbx_seq_one_letter_code
_entity_poly.pdbx_strand_id
1 'polypeptide(L)' 'MNHSLACILVKAKEVNKWVPAKYLAKYDIQKVDLLNLEDEGLILITKSPSDGLLLKLTLKGYHYFK' A
#
# COMPACT_ATOMS: atom_id res chain seq x y z
N MET A 1 -7.83 4.42 5.34
CA MET A 1 -7.01 3.19 5.54
C MET A 1 -6.94 2.88 7.02
N ASN A 2 -7.02 1.61 7.45
CA ASN A 2 -6.90 1.27 8.88
C ASN A 2 -5.43 1.30 9.35
N HIS A 3 -5.22 1.38 10.67
CA HIS A 3 -3.90 1.54 11.28
C HIS A 3 -2.96 0.36 10.98
N SER A 4 -3.45 -0.88 11.06
CA SER A 4 -2.65 -2.08 10.80
C SER A 4 -2.13 -2.13 9.37
N LEU A 5 -2.97 -1.80 8.40
CA LEU A 5 -2.63 -1.74 6.98
C LEU A 5 -1.58 -0.65 6.71
N ALA A 6 -1.79 0.54 7.29
CA ALA A 6 -0.83 1.63 7.22
C ALA A 6 0.54 1.21 7.79
N CYS A 7 0.56 0.60 8.96
CA CYS A 7 1.79 0.12 9.62
C CYS A 7 2.54 -0.91 8.75
N ILE A 8 1.85 -1.83 8.09
CA ILE A 8 2.48 -2.80 7.18
C ILE A 8 3.13 -2.10 6.00
N LEU A 9 2.43 -1.16 5.36
CA LEU A 9 2.95 -0.42 4.22
C LEU A 9 4.13 0.48 4.62
N VAL A 10 4.07 1.12 5.79
CA VAL A 10 5.17 1.91 6.37
C VAL A 10 6.41 1.03 6.59
N LYS A 11 6.26 -0.12 7.26
CA LYS A 11 7.38 -1.07 7.47
C LYS A 11 7.94 -1.60 6.15
N ALA A 12 7.08 -1.89 5.17
CA ALA A 12 7.51 -2.33 3.84
C ALA A 12 8.32 -1.24 3.12
N LYS A 13 7.94 0.04 3.28
CA LYS A 13 8.66 1.18 2.72
C LYS A 13 10.05 1.37 3.35
N GLU A 14 10.19 1.15 4.66
CA GLU A 14 11.48 1.23 5.37
C GLU A 14 12.50 0.24 4.82
N VAL A 15 12.04 -0.93 4.35
CA VAL A 15 12.87 -1.93 3.66
C VAL A 15 12.77 -1.86 2.12
N ASN A 16 12.16 -0.79 1.59
CA ASN A 16 11.97 -0.50 0.17
C ASN A 16 11.25 -1.60 -0.65
N LYS A 17 10.39 -2.41 -0.02
CA LYS A 17 9.68 -3.53 -0.65
C LYS A 17 8.29 -3.14 -1.16
N TRP A 18 7.82 -3.89 -2.15
CA TRP A 18 6.42 -3.91 -2.59
C TRP A 18 5.63 -4.93 -1.78
N VAL A 19 4.36 -4.67 -1.55
CA VAL A 19 3.47 -5.57 -0.80
C VAL A 19 2.34 -6.04 -1.71
N PRO A 20 2.19 -7.36 -1.93
CA PRO A 20 1.04 -7.90 -2.63
C PRO A 20 -0.27 -7.65 -1.88
N ALA A 21 -1.25 -7.06 -2.55
CA ALA A 21 -2.56 -6.74 -1.98
C ALA A 21 -3.31 -7.99 -1.48
N LYS A 22 -3.02 -9.17 -2.07
CA LYS A 22 -3.56 -10.47 -1.60
C LYS A 22 -3.27 -10.74 -0.13
N TYR A 23 -2.10 -10.33 0.38
CA TYR A 23 -1.74 -10.49 1.79
C TYR A 23 -2.39 -9.45 2.71
N LEU A 24 -3.00 -8.42 2.12
CA LEU A 24 -3.63 -7.31 2.81
C LEU A 24 -5.16 -7.45 2.91
N ALA A 25 -5.73 -8.49 2.30
CA ALA A 25 -7.17 -8.79 2.35
C ALA A 25 -7.71 -8.84 3.79
N LYS A 26 -6.95 -9.43 4.72
CA LYS A 26 -7.29 -9.50 6.16
C LYS A 26 -7.24 -8.16 6.90
N TYR A 27 -6.75 -7.11 6.27
CA TYR A 27 -6.70 -5.75 6.82
C TYR A 27 -7.65 -4.81 6.05
N ASP A 28 -8.74 -5.34 5.51
CA ASP A 28 -9.79 -4.55 4.84
C ASP A 28 -9.28 -3.68 3.68
N ILE A 29 -8.22 -4.10 2.98
CA ILE A 29 -7.68 -3.37 1.81
C ILE A 29 -8.76 -3.13 0.73
N GLN A 30 -9.75 -4.02 0.65
CA GLN A 30 -10.87 -3.91 -0.30
C GLN A 30 -11.82 -2.74 0.01
N LYS A 31 -11.80 -2.22 1.25
CA LYS A 31 -12.57 -1.03 1.66
C LYS A 31 -11.78 0.27 1.48
N VAL A 32 -10.53 0.18 1.05
CA VAL A 32 -9.67 1.34 0.81
C VAL A 32 -9.80 1.75 -0.65
N ASP A 33 -10.05 3.04 -0.87
CA ASP A 33 -9.99 3.62 -2.21
C ASP A 33 -8.54 3.79 -2.66
N LEU A 34 -8.00 2.74 -3.29
CA LEU A 34 -6.61 2.72 -3.73
C LEU A 34 -6.35 3.70 -4.89
N LEU A 35 -7.33 3.92 -5.74
CA LEU A 35 -7.21 4.86 -6.87
C LEU A 35 -7.07 6.28 -6.34
N ASN A 36 -7.91 6.69 -5.39
CA ASN A 36 -7.78 8.01 -4.77
C ASN A 36 -6.43 8.20 -4.07
N LEU A 37 -5.91 7.17 -3.39
CA LEU A 37 -4.58 7.25 -2.76
C LEU A 37 -3.43 7.33 -3.78
N GLU A 38 -3.58 6.70 -4.95
CA GLU A 38 -2.62 6.79 -6.04
C GLU A 38 -2.68 8.18 -6.71
N ASP A 39 -3.87 8.71 -6.96
CA ASP A 39 -4.09 10.06 -7.50
C ASP A 39 -3.55 11.15 -6.57
N GLU A 40 -3.69 10.97 -5.26
CA GLU A 40 -3.07 11.85 -4.25
C GLU A 40 -1.54 11.69 -4.17
N GLY A 41 -0.96 10.70 -4.87
CA GLY A 41 0.47 10.40 -4.87
C GLY A 41 0.96 9.80 -3.55
N LEU A 42 0.09 9.15 -2.78
CA LEU A 42 0.44 8.52 -1.50
C LEU A 42 0.94 7.08 -1.70
N ILE A 43 0.37 6.36 -2.66
CA ILE A 43 0.81 5.01 -3.02
C ILE A 43 1.17 4.93 -4.50
N LEU A 44 1.93 3.89 -4.83
CA LEU A 44 2.13 3.39 -6.19
C LEU A 44 1.47 2.03 -6.29
N ILE A 45 0.76 1.81 -7.40
CA ILE A 45 0.12 0.55 -7.71
C ILE A 45 0.78 -0.03 -8.96
N THR A 46 1.10 -1.32 -8.93
CA THR A 46 1.54 -2.04 -10.12
C THR A 46 0.97 -3.45 -10.15
N LYS A 47 0.96 -4.06 -11.33
CA LYS A 47 0.50 -5.45 -11.52
C LYS A 47 1.70 -6.36 -11.75
N SER A 48 1.75 -7.45 -11.00
CA SER A 48 2.68 -8.56 -11.18
C SER A 48 1.93 -9.79 -11.74
N PRO A 49 2.49 -10.51 -12.73
CA PRO A 49 1.90 -11.75 -13.22
C PRO A 49 1.72 -12.84 -12.15
N SER A 50 2.64 -12.93 -11.18
CA SER A 50 2.62 -13.96 -10.12
C SER A 50 1.84 -13.54 -8.87
N ASP A 51 1.82 -12.24 -8.57
CA ASP A 51 1.39 -11.72 -7.28
C ASP A 51 0.17 -10.79 -7.36
N GLY A 52 -0.33 -10.53 -8.57
CA GLY A 52 -1.47 -9.66 -8.80
C GLY A 52 -1.12 -8.21 -8.49
N LEU A 53 -2.00 -7.53 -7.76
CA LEU A 53 -1.82 -6.12 -7.40
C LEU A 53 -0.73 -5.96 -6.34
N LEU A 54 0.27 -5.13 -6.62
CA LEU A 54 1.34 -4.75 -5.71
C LEU A 54 1.18 -3.28 -5.30
N LEU A 55 1.39 -3.01 -4.02
CA LEU A 55 1.28 -1.68 -3.43
C LEU A 55 2.62 -1.27 -2.82
N LYS A 56 2.96 0.01 -2.93
CA LYS A 56 4.12 0.60 -2.26
C LYS A 56 3.85 2.04 -1.90
N LEU A 57 4.31 2.50 -0.73
CA LEU A 57 4.23 3.91 -0.39
C LEU A 57 5.23 4.75 -1.19
N THR A 58 4.78 5.92 -1.62
CA THR A 58 5.68 7.01 -2.02
C THR A 58 6.37 7.59 -0.78
N LEU A 59 7.33 8.49 -0.98
CA LEU A 59 7.88 9.25 0.17
C LEU A 59 6.80 10.12 0.83
N LYS A 60 5.93 10.73 0.02
CA LYS A 60 4.78 11.51 0.51
C LYS A 60 3.84 10.64 1.36
N GLY A 61 3.45 9.47 0.86
CA GLY A 61 2.61 8.54 1.61
C GLY A 61 3.27 8.03 2.89
N TYR A 62 4.58 7.77 2.88
CA TYR A 62 5.31 7.40 4.08
C TYR A 62 5.21 8.45 5.18
N HIS A 63 5.42 9.73 4.84
CA HIS A 63 5.27 10.83 5.79
C HIS A 63 3.83 11.07 6.22
N TYR A 64 2.85 10.76 5.37
CA TYR A 64 1.44 10.91 5.70
C TYR A 64 0.94 9.85 6.70
N PHE A 65 1.44 8.61 6.59
CA PHE A 65 0.96 7.48 7.40
C PHE A 65 1.88 7.10 8.58
N LYS A 66 3.08 7.68 8.67
CA LYS A 66 4.01 7.50 9.80
C LYS A 66 3.66 8.45 10.93
#